data_AF-A0A1V1P359-F1
#
_entry.id   AF-A0A1V1P359-F1
#
_cell.length_a   1.000
_cell.length_b   1.000
_cell.length_c   1.000
_cell.angle_alpha   90.00
_cell.angle_beta   90.00
_cell.angle_gamma   90.00
#
_symmetry.space_group_name_H-M   'P 1'
#
loop_
_entity.id
_entity.type
_entity.pdbx_description
1 polymer ?
#
loop_
_entity_poly.entity_id
_entity_poly.type
_entity_poly.pdbx_seq_one_letter_code
_entity_poly.pdbx_strand_id
1 'polypeptide(L)'
;MLHDPYHLLKNFIPESFVNEIETNHKKAPIISVDDRITEYSNNTLKLRPKILTIGIGCNRGTSSKEIGDFLKKICQEFNLSMLSIKYLASINIKKDESGLLNLSKEIDVPIRFYNKEELNSVTSIENPSEYAQKYIGARSVCEAAAILASNSGKLIVAKNKTPNVTIAVARKKIIYMS
;
A
#
# COMPACT_ATOMS: atom_id res chain seq x y z
N MET A 1 22.11 15.08 -1.02
CA MET A 1 21.60 14.43 -2.26
C MET A 1 20.12 14.11 -2.06
N LEU A 2 19.33 14.09 -3.14
CA LEU A 2 17.90 13.81 -3.08
C LEU A 2 17.56 12.53 -3.85
N HIS A 3 16.94 11.57 -3.18
CA HIS A 3 16.20 10.46 -3.79
C HIS A 3 14.72 10.77 -3.70
N ASP A 4 14.08 11.06 -4.82
CA ASP A 4 12.65 11.39 -4.86
C ASP A 4 12.04 10.90 -6.19
N PRO A 5 11.86 9.57 -6.35
CA PRO A 5 11.35 8.95 -7.58
C PRO A 5 9.93 9.39 -7.94
N TYR A 6 9.28 10.13 -7.04
CA TYR A 6 7.92 10.60 -7.14
C TYR A 6 7.82 12.13 -7.21
N HIS A 7 8.95 12.82 -7.37
CA HIS A 7 9.07 14.28 -7.45
C HIS A 7 8.16 15.02 -6.45
N LEU A 8 7.98 14.47 -5.24
CA LEU A 8 7.11 15.02 -4.20
C LEU A 8 7.76 16.20 -3.48
N LEU A 9 9.09 16.27 -3.53
CA LEU A 9 9.89 17.28 -2.88
C LEU A 9 10.78 18.04 -3.87
N LYS A 10 11.26 17.39 -4.95
CA LYS A 10 12.18 17.99 -5.95
C LYS A 10 11.69 19.35 -6.45
N ASN A 11 10.40 19.50 -6.71
CA ASN A 11 9.81 20.74 -7.26
C ASN A 11 9.62 21.86 -6.21
N PHE A 12 9.87 21.59 -4.93
CA PHE A 12 9.73 22.55 -3.83
C PHE A 12 11.08 22.96 -3.23
N ILE A 13 12.18 22.39 -3.73
CA ILE A 13 13.54 22.72 -3.31
C ILE A 13 14.22 23.43 -4.48
N PRO A 14 14.86 24.61 -4.28
CA PRO A 14 15.61 25.25 -5.35
C PRO A 14 16.70 24.32 -5.88
N GLU A 15 16.88 24.28 -7.20
CA GLU A 15 17.81 23.34 -7.85
C GLU A 15 19.24 23.45 -7.30
N SER A 16 19.66 24.63 -6.83
CA SER A 16 20.95 24.86 -6.18
C SER A 16 21.19 24.04 -4.91
N PHE A 17 20.14 23.51 -4.28
CA PHE A 17 20.22 22.64 -3.10
C PHE A 17 20.13 21.15 -3.44
N VAL A 18 19.88 20.79 -4.71
CA VAL A 18 19.64 19.40 -5.13
C VAL A 18 20.81 18.89 -5.97
N ASN A 19 21.63 18.04 -5.36
CA ASN A 19 22.51 17.14 -6.10
C ASN A 19 21.81 15.78 -6.23
N GLU A 20 21.66 15.29 -7.46
CA GLU A 20 21.13 13.94 -7.70
C GLU A 20 22.08 12.87 -7.15
N ILE A 21 21.55 11.66 -6.91
CA ILE A 21 22.38 10.59 -6.35
C ILE A 21 23.34 10.07 -7.41
N GLU A 22 24.59 10.52 -7.38
CA GLU A 22 25.69 9.84 -8.05
C GLU A 22 26.15 8.63 -7.21
N THR A 23 26.30 7.48 -7.86
CA THR A 23 26.59 6.17 -7.26
C THR A 23 27.91 6.10 -6.48
N ASN A 24 28.76 7.13 -6.57
CA ASN A 24 30.10 7.16 -5.97
C ASN A 24 30.23 7.90 -4.63
N HIS A 25 29.21 8.61 -4.14
CA HIS A 25 29.31 9.40 -2.90
C HIS A 25 28.75 8.67 -1.67
N LYS A 26 29.45 7.63 -1.20
CA LYS A 26 29.07 6.84 0.00
C LYS A 26 29.03 7.62 1.35
N LYS A 27 29.29 8.93 1.38
CA LYS A 27 29.42 9.74 2.61
C LYS A 27 28.56 11.01 2.70
N ALA A 28 27.92 11.44 1.61
CA ALA A 28 27.11 12.67 1.65
C ALA A 28 25.75 12.43 2.31
N PRO A 29 25.17 13.41 3.04
CA PRO A 29 23.81 13.29 3.55
C PRO A 29 22.76 13.13 2.45
N ILE A 30 21.79 12.26 2.67
CA ILE A 30 20.73 11.94 1.70
C ILE A 30 19.36 12.30 2.30
N ILE A 31 18.51 12.93 1.51
CA ILE A 31 17.06 12.99 1.76
C ILE A 31 16.42 11.97 0.81
N SER A 32 15.69 10.99 1.36
CA SER A 32 15.00 9.95 0.60
C SER A 32 13.50 10.06 0.80
N VAL A 33 12.76 10.29 -0.28
CA VAL A 33 11.29 10.41 -0.33
C VAL A 33 10.74 9.24 -1.13
N ASP A 34 10.50 8.11 -0.44
CA ASP A 34 10.11 6.87 -1.11
C ASP A 34 9.21 6.02 -0.22
N ASP A 35 8.31 5.25 -0.82
CA ASP A 35 7.59 4.19 -0.14
C ASP A 35 8.39 2.89 -0.06
N ARG A 36 9.49 2.77 -0.80
CA ARG A 36 10.37 1.60 -0.77
C ARG A 36 11.42 1.64 0.32
N ILE A 37 11.73 0.47 0.86
CA ILE A 37 12.87 0.29 1.77
C ILE A 37 14.11 0.09 0.91
N THR A 38 15.06 1.02 1.03
CA THR A 38 16.37 0.96 0.39
C THR A 38 17.41 1.25 1.45
N GLU A 39 18.50 0.48 1.40
CA GLU A 39 19.67 0.69 2.26
C GLU A 39 20.46 1.90 1.77
N TYR A 40 20.55 2.92 2.61
CA TYR A 40 21.39 4.10 2.41
C TYR A 40 22.37 4.20 3.58
N SER A 41 23.35 5.09 3.48
CA SER A 41 24.26 5.38 4.59
C SER A 41 23.49 5.90 5.82
N ASN A 42 24.10 5.79 7.00
CA ASN A 42 23.52 6.25 8.27
C ASN A 42 23.19 7.76 8.30
N ASN A 43 23.69 8.54 7.34
CA ASN A 43 23.43 9.97 7.19
C ASN A 43 22.23 10.24 6.28
N THR A 44 21.12 9.50 6.45
CA THR A 44 19.95 9.60 5.57
C THR A 44 18.68 10.00 6.32
N LEU A 45 18.06 11.12 5.92
CA LEU A 45 16.71 11.49 6.31
C LEU A 45 15.70 10.76 5.42
N LYS A 46 14.87 9.88 5.99
CA LYS A 46 13.88 9.07 5.26
C LYS A 46 12.48 9.67 5.46
N LEU A 47 11.89 10.19 4.40
CA LEU A 47 10.51 10.67 4.32
C LEU A 47 9.64 9.58 3.67
N ARG A 48 8.55 9.22 4.35
CA ARG A 48 7.65 8.12 3.95
C ARG A 48 6.30 8.65 3.52
N PRO A 49 6.10 8.93 2.21
CA PRO A 49 4.84 9.46 1.74
C PRO A 49 3.73 8.41 1.90
N LYS A 50 2.59 8.82 2.44
CA LYS A 50 1.40 7.97 2.64
C LYS A 50 0.71 7.73 1.29
N ILE A 51 1.25 6.84 0.47
CA ILE A 51 0.78 6.56 -0.91
C ILE A 51 0.41 5.11 -1.18
N LEU A 52 0.60 4.21 -0.21
CA LEU A 52 0.23 2.80 -0.32
C LEU A 52 -1.17 2.54 0.24
N THR A 53 -1.93 1.71 -0.45
CA THR A 53 -3.22 1.19 0.02
C THR A 53 -3.16 -0.33 0.05
N ILE A 54 -3.57 -0.91 1.16
CA ILE A 54 -3.58 -2.36 1.38
C ILE A 54 -5.01 -2.87 1.25
N GLY A 55 -5.29 -3.64 0.23
CA GLY A 55 -6.55 -4.35 0.11
C GLY A 55 -6.47 -5.71 0.80
N ILE A 56 -7.44 -6.01 1.66
CA ILE A 56 -7.45 -7.20 2.52
C ILE A 56 -8.76 -7.97 2.34
N GLY A 57 -8.66 -9.26 2.00
CA GLY A 57 -9.72 -10.24 2.19
C GLY A 57 -9.33 -11.19 3.32
N CYS A 58 -10.27 -11.59 4.17
CA CYS A 58 -10.01 -12.58 5.22
C CYS A 58 -11.25 -13.41 5.58
N ASN A 59 -11.03 -14.58 6.15
CA ASN A 59 -12.08 -15.39 6.80
C ASN A 59 -12.65 -14.65 8.02
N ARG A 60 -13.84 -15.04 8.49
CA ARG A 60 -14.40 -14.43 9.71
C ARG A 60 -13.62 -14.91 10.94
N GLY A 61 -13.35 -14.00 11.88
CA GLY A 61 -12.64 -14.30 13.12
C GLY A 61 -11.12 -14.35 12.97
N THR A 62 -10.56 -14.03 11.80
CA THR A 62 -9.10 -13.94 11.64
C THR A 62 -8.54 -12.82 12.52
N SER A 63 -7.56 -13.12 13.35
CA SER A 63 -7.00 -12.17 14.33
C SER A 63 -6.25 -11.01 13.65
N SER A 64 -6.20 -9.84 14.32
CA SER A 64 -5.38 -8.70 13.86
C SER A 64 -3.92 -9.07 13.74
N LYS A 65 -3.41 -9.90 14.68
CA LYS A 65 -2.05 -10.44 14.66
C LYS A 65 -1.75 -11.21 13.38
N GLU A 66 -2.62 -12.15 12.99
CA GLU A 66 -2.41 -12.96 11.78
C GLU A 66 -2.42 -12.10 10.50
N ILE A 67 -3.35 -11.14 10.41
CA ILE A 67 -3.42 -10.21 9.29
C ILE A 67 -2.18 -9.31 9.26
N GLY A 68 -1.78 -8.77 10.41
CA GLY A 68 -0.63 -7.89 10.58
C GLY A 68 0.70 -8.59 10.30
N ASP A 69 0.88 -9.83 10.74
CA ASP A 69 2.08 -10.62 10.49
C ASP A 69 2.21 -10.93 8.99
N PHE A 70 1.10 -11.27 8.31
CA PHE A 70 1.12 -11.46 6.87
C PHE A 70 1.38 -10.15 6.11
N LEU A 71 0.79 -9.03 6.54
CA LEU A 71 1.06 -7.72 5.97
C LEU A 71 2.55 -7.34 6.09
N LYS A 72 3.16 -7.53 7.27
CA LYS A 72 4.60 -7.30 7.48
C LYS A 72 5.44 -8.14 6.55
N LYS A 73 5.11 -9.42 6.37
CA LYS A 73 5.80 -10.32 5.43
C LYS A 73 5.73 -9.79 4.00
N ILE A 74 4.56 -9.38 3.53
CA ILE A 74 4.38 -8.79 2.19
C ILE A 74 5.19 -7.51 2.06
N CYS A 75 5.14 -6.61 3.04
CA CYS A 75 5.94 -5.38 3.00
C CYS A 75 7.45 -5.67 2.95
N GLN A 76 7.94 -6.66 3.69
CA GLN A 76 9.34 -7.07 3.63
C GLN A 76 9.71 -7.65 2.26
N GLU A 77 8.92 -8.59 1.75
CA GLU A 77 9.17 -9.27 0.47
C GLU A 77 9.21 -8.30 -0.72
N PHE A 78 8.34 -7.29 -0.73
CA PHE A 78 8.24 -6.31 -1.82
C PHE A 78 9.02 -5.01 -1.56
N ASN A 79 9.84 -4.97 -0.50
CA ASN A 79 10.61 -3.80 -0.06
C ASN A 79 9.74 -2.55 0.09
N LEU A 80 8.59 -2.66 0.75
CA LEU A 80 7.64 -1.58 1.02
C LEU A 80 7.70 -1.16 2.48
N SER A 81 7.65 0.13 2.75
CA SER A 81 7.57 0.66 4.11
C SER A 81 6.15 0.65 4.63
N MET A 82 5.92 0.01 5.78
CA MET A 82 4.65 0.10 6.52
C MET A 82 4.26 1.56 6.82
N LEU A 83 5.25 2.45 7.00
CA LEU A 83 5.02 3.87 7.26
C LEU A 83 4.40 4.60 6.07
N SER A 84 4.46 4.03 4.86
CA SER A 84 3.88 4.61 3.66
C SER A 84 2.44 4.15 3.40
N ILE A 85 1.89 3.31 4.28
CA ILE A 85 0.49 2.87 4.21
C ILE A 85 -0.43 4.03 4.62
N LYS A 86 -1.33 4.38 3.71
CA LYS A 86 -2.37 5.40 3.87
C LYS A 86 -3.71 4.82 4.30
N TYR A 87 -4.12 3.71 3.68
CA TYR A 87 -5.41 3.08 3.91
C TYR A 87 -5.27 1.55 3.96
N LEU A 88 -6.08 0.93 4.82
CA LEU A 88 -6.54 -0.44 4.63
C LEU A 88 -7.86 -0.40 3.87
N ALA A 89 -8.17 -1.44 3.12
CA ALA A 89 -9.42 -1.52 2.34
C ALA A 89 -9.96 -2.94 2.30
N SER A 90 -11.28 -3.09 2.42
CA SER A 90 -11.96 -4.39 2.32
C SER A 90 -13.39 -4.22 1.80
N ILE A 91 -14.18 -5.30 1.84
CA ILE A 91 -15.60 -5.30 1.47
C ILE A 91 -16.49 -4.98 2.67
N ASN A 92 -17.60 -4.27 2.45
CA ASN A 92 -18.52 -3.80 3.48
C ASN A 92 -19.18 -4.89 4.35
N ILE A 93 -19.34 -6.11 3.84
CA ILE A 93 -19.82 -7.25 4.64
C ILE A 93 -18.85 -7.61 5.79
N LYS A 94 -17.63 -7.04 5.78
CA LYS A 94 -16.57 -7.17 6.80
C LYS A 94 -16.41 -5.93 7.67
N LYS A 95 -17.34 -4.97 7.64
CA LYS A 95 -17.27 -3.75 8.47
C LYS A 95 -17.26 -4.03 9.97
N ASP A 96 -17.73 -5.21 10.38
CA ASP A 96 -17.79 -5.72 11.75
C ASP A 96 -16.62 -6.67 12.10
N GLU A 97 -15.67 -6.88 11.18
CA GLU A 97 -14.56 -7.82 11.38
C GLU A 97 -13.54 -7.25 12.36
N SER A 98 -13.56 -7.75 13.60
CA SER A 98 -12.69 -7.28 14.69
C SER A 98 -11.20 -7.31 14.33
N GLY A 99 -10.72 -8.33 13.60
CA GLY A 99 -9.31 -8.41 13.18
C GLY A 99 -8.87 -7.25 12.29
N LEU A 100 -9.73 -6.82 11.36
CA LEU A 100 -9.46 -5.67 10.48
C LEU A 100 -9.50 -4.35 11.25
N LEU A 101 -10.52 -4.18 12.11
CA LEU A 101 -10.69 -2.96 12.92
C LEU A 101 -9.59 -2.79 13.95
N ASN A 102 -9.15 -3.88 14.58
CA ASN A 102 -8.05 -3.87 15.54
C ASN A 102 -6.73 -3.59 14.84
N LEU A 103 -6.44 -4.25 13.70
CA LEU A 103 -5.24 -3.94 12.93
C LEU A 103 -5.19 -2.46 12.53
N SER A 104 -6.31 -1.91 12.03
CA SER A 104 -6.43 -0.49 11.67
C SER A 104 -6.05 0.44 12.82
N LYS A 105 -6.49 0.14 14.06
CA LYS A 105 -6.11 0.89 15.27
C LYS A 105 -4.65 0.67 15.67
N GLU A 106 -4.17 -0.57 15.64
CA GLU A 106 -2.81 -0.96 16.06
C GLU A 106 -1.73 -0.26 15.22
N ILE A 107 -1.96 -0.05 13.92
CA ILE A 107 -0.99 0.60 13.03
C ILE A 107 -1.32 2.07 12.70
N ASP A 108 -2.37 2.63 13.34
CA ASP A 108 -2.88 3.98 13.09
C ASP A 108 -3.12 4.29 11.60
N VAL A 109 -3.85 3.38 10.93
CA VAL A 109 -4.22 3.51 9.51
C VAL A 109 -5.72 3.33 9.37
N PRO A 110 -6.45 4.30 8.79
CA PRO A 110 -7.88 4.18 8.56
C PRO A 110 -8.21 3.05 7.58
N ILE A 111 -9.29 2.32 7.86
CA ILE A 111 -9.83 1.29 6.97
C ILE A 111 -11.06 1.79 6.20
N ARG A 112 -11.13 1.46 4.91
CA ARG A 112 -12.25 1.75 4.02
C ARG A 112 -12.97 0.46 3.63
N PHE A 113 -14.27 0.56 3.41
CA PHE A 113 -15.10 -0.56 3.01
C PHE A 113 -15.91 -0.22 1.78
N TYR A 114 -16.00 -1.17 0.85
CA TYR A 114 -16.71 -1.01 -0.42
C TYR A 114 -17.77 -2.10 -0.58
N ASN A 115 -18.89 -1.79 -1.22
CA ASN A 115 -19.88 -2.78 -1.62
C ASN A 115 -19.42 -3.57 -2.85
N LYS A 116 -20.18 -4.61 -3.23
CA LYS A 116 -19.81 -5.48 -4.35
C LYS A 116 -19.85 -4.74 -5.69
N GLU A 117 -20.77 -3.80 -5.88
CA GLU A 117 -20.93 -3.02 -7.10
C GLU A 117 -19.71 -2.13 -7.33
N GLU A 118 -19.26 -1.43 -6.29
CA GLU A 118 -18.03 -0.61 -6.30
C GLU A 118 -16.82 -1.48 -6.63
N LEU A 119 -16.64 -2.63 -5.97
CA LEU A 119 -15.52 -3.53 -6.26
C LEU A 119 -15.55 -4.04 -7.72
N ASN A 120 -16.74 -4.34 -8.23
CA ASN A 120 -16.91 -4.81 -9.60
C ASN A 120 -16.73 -3.71 -10.66
N SER A 121 -16.71 -2.43 -10.28
CA SER A 121 -16.41 -1.33 -11.23
C SER A 121 -14.91 -1.26 -11.59
N VAL A 122 -14.04 -1.95 -10.85
CA VAL A 122 -12.59 -1.96 -11.12
C VAL A 122 -12.29 -2.88 -12.30
N THR A 123 -11.80 -2.32 -13.40
CA THR A 123 -11.49 -3.07 -14.63
C THR A 123 -10.07 -3.65 -14.65
N SER A 124 -9.13 -3.05 -13.91
CA SER A 124 -7.71 -3.43 -13.88
C SER A 124 -7.36 -4.49 -12.83
N ILE A 125 -8.26 -5.44 -12.58
CA ILE A 125 -8.01 -6.58 -11.68
C ILE A 125 -7.14 -7.58 -12.42
N GLU A 126 -6.03 -8.00 -11.83
CA GLU A 126 -5.10 -8.97 -12.44
C GLU A 126 -5.49 -10.41 -12.10
N ASN A 127 -5.98 -10.66 -10.88
CA ASN A 127 -6.25 -12.00 -10.37
C ASN A 127 -7.67 -12.12 -9.81
N PRO A 128 -8.68 -12.38 -10.65
CA PRO A 128 -10.03 -12.66 -10.18
C PRO A 128 -10.06 -13.85 -9.21
N SER A 129 -11.11 -13.93 -8.39
CA SER A 129 -11.32 -14.95 -7.37
C SER A 129 -12.66 -15.63 -7.60
N GLU A 130 -12.63 -16.89 -8.00
CA GLU A 130 -13.84 -17.71 -8.14
C GLU A 130 -14.62 -17.81 -6.82
N TYR A 131 -13.91 -17.92 -5.70
CA TYR A 131 -14.53 -17.93 -4.38
C TYR A 131 -15.28 -16.62 -4.09
N ALA A 132 -14.64 -15.47 -4.30
CA ALA A 132 -15.30 -14.19 -4.11
C ALA A 132 -16.47 -14.00 -5.09
N GLN A 133 -16.32 -14.45 -6.34
CA GLN A 133 -17.38 -14.39 -7.33
C GLN A 133 -18.59 -15.25 -6.90
N LYS A 134 -18.35 -16.46 -6.41
CA LYS A 134 -19.39 -17.41 -6.01
C LYS A 134 -20.14 -16.99 -4.73
N TYR A 135 -19.41 -16.57 -3.70
CA TYR A 135 -20.01 -16.35 -2.37
C TYR A 135 -20.35 -14.89 -2.08
N ILE A 136 -19.69 -13.96 -2.77
CA ILE A 136 -19.78 -12.51 -2.50
C ILE A 136 -20.30 -11.76 -3.74
N GLY A 137 -20.16 -12.35 -4.94
CA GLY A 137 -20.51 -11.71 -6.21
C GLY A 137 -19.48 -10.69 -6.70
N ALA A 138 -18.31 -10.61 -6.05
CA ALA A 138 -17.23 -9.69 -6.43
C ALA A 138 -16.11 -10.42 -7.16
N ARG A 139 -15.60 -9.85 -8.26
CA ARG A 139 -14.51 -10.45 -9.05
C ARG A 139 -13.22 -10.60 -8.26
N SER A 140 -12.89 -9.64 -7.39
CA SER A 140 -11.78 -9.72 -6.44
C SER A 140 -12.04 -8.73 -5.32
N VAL A 141 -11.88 -9.15 -4.06
CA VAL A 141 -12.03 -8.24 -2.91
C VAL A 141 -10.76 -7.42 -2.71
N CYS A 142 -9.63 -8.09 -2.43
CA CYS A 142 -8.39 -7.41 -2.07
C CYS A 142 -7.84 -6.48 -3.17
N GLU A 143 -7.74 -6.93 -4.42
CA GLU A 143 -7.17 -6.10 -5.50
C GLU A 143 -8.08 -4.90 -5.81
N ALA A 144 -9.39 -5.13 -5.97
CA ALA A 144 -10.33 -4.05 -6.26
C ALA A 144 -10.40 -3.03 -5.12
N ALA A 145 -10.44 -3.48 -3.86
CA ALA A 145 -10.45 -2.61 -2.70
C ALA A 145 -9.17 -1.77 -2.62
N ALA A 146 -8.00 -2.37 -2.89
CA ALA A 146 -6.73 -1.65 -2.93
C ALA A 146 -6.75 -0.55 -4.02
N ILE A 147 -7.19 -0.90 -5.23
CA ILE A 147 -7.24 0.02 -6.36
C ILE A 147 -8.20 1.19 -6.07
N LEU A 148 -9.42 0.92 -5.60
CA LEU A 148 -10.40 1.97 -5.27
C LEU A 148 -9.90 2.91 -4.18
N ALA A 149 -9.41 2.37 -3.05
CA ALA A 149 -8.96 3.21 -1.94
C ALA A 149 -7.68 4.00 -2.27
N SER A 150 -6.92 3.59 -3.28
CA SER A 150 -5.78 4.33 -3.82
C SER A 150 -6.17 5.41 -4.86
N ASN A 151 -7.47 5.68 -5.04
CA ASN A 151 -8.03 6.54 -6.09
C ASN A 151 -7.66 6.05 -7.50
N SER A 152 -7.97 4.78 -7.79
CA SER A 152 -7.64 4.11 -9.05
C SER A 152 -6.14 4.12 -9.36
N GLY A 153 -5.34 3.95 -8.30
CA GLY A 153 -3.89 3.82 -8.39
C GLY A 153 -3.46 2.50 -9.03
N LYS A 154 -2.15 2.35 -9.22
CA LYS A 154 -1.55 1.17 -9.85
C LYS A 154 -1.46 0.03 -8.84
N LEU A 155 -1.90 -1.17 -9.22
CA LEU A 155 -1.61 -2.39 -8.48
C LEU A 155 -0.09 -2.68 -8.59
N ILE A 156 0.60 -2.71 -7.45
CA ILE A 156 2.07 -2.92 -7.38
C ILE A 156 2.44 -4.25 -6.72
N VAL A 157 1.51 -4.84 -5.98
CA VAL A 157 1.58 -6.20 -5.45
C VAL A 157 0.25 -6.85 -5.73
N ALA A 158 0.27 -7.82 -6.64
CA ALA A 158 -0.88 -8.66 -6.94
C ALA A 158 -1.32 -9.48 -5.72
N LYS A 159 -2.48 -10.12 -5.82
CA LYS A 159 -3.07 -10.96 -4.78
C LYS A 159 -2.08 -12.02 -4.23
N ASN A 160 -1.70 -11.87 -2.97
CA ASN A 160 -0.96 -12.86 -2.19
C ASN A 160 -1.87 -13.49 -1.14
N LYS A 161 -1.80 -14.80 -0.91
CA LYS A 161 -2.73 -15.53 -0.04
C LYS A 161 -2.05 -16.43 1.00
N THR A 162 -2.69 -16.52 2.15
CA THR A 162 -2.58 -17.59 3.16
C THR A 162 -3.93 -18.31 3.23
N PRO A 163 -4.11 -19.35 4.07
CA PRO A 163 -5.42 -19.97 4.26
C PRO A 163 -6.53 -19.01 4.72
N ASN A 164 -6.20 -17.97 5.50
CA ASN A 164 -7.18 -17.09 6.13
C ASN A 164 -7.13 -15.62 5.68
N VAL A 165 -6.05 -15.19 5.04
CA VAL A 165 -5.82 -13.79 4.68
C VAL A 165 -5.31 -13.69 3.24
N THR A 166 -5.85 -12.74 2.50
CA THR A 166 -5.40 -12.36 1.17
C THR A 166 -5.11 -10.87 1.13
N ILE A 167 -3.93 -10.48 0.65
CA ILE A 167 -3.47 -9.09 0.58
C ILE A 167 -3.09 -8.73 -0.85
N ALA A 168 -3.42 -7.50 -1.24
CA ALA A 168 -2.92 -6.84 -2.44
C ALA A 168 -2.52 -5.40 -2.09
N VAL A 169 -1.60 -4.80 -2.86
CA VAL A 169 -1.13 -3.44 -2.61
C VAL A 169 -1.24 -2.60 -3.86
N ALA A 170 -1.89 -1.44 -3.74
CA ALA A 170 -1.96 -0.42 -4.77
C ALA A 170 -1.23 0.85 -4.33
N ARG A 171 -0.55 1.50 -5.28
CA ARG A 171 0.10 2.80 -5.09
C ARG A 171 -0.75 3.89 -5.73
N LYS A 172 -1.07 4.93 -4.97
CA LYS A 172 -1.80 6.11 -5.46
C LYS A 172 -1.08 6.67 -6.69
N LYS A 173 -1.86 7.05 -7.72
CA LYS A 173 -1.32 7.83 -8.85
C LYS A 173 -0.91 9.22 -8.33
N ILE A 174 0.37 9.54 -8.46
CA ILE A 174 0.90 10.86 -8.13
C ILE A 174 0.69 11.71 -9.39
N ILE A 175 -0.25 12.65 -9.31
CA ILE A 175 -0.55 13.59 -10.37
C ILE A 175 0.05 14.92 -9.93
N TYR A 176 0.98 15.44 -10.72
CA TYR A 176 1.44 16.82 -10.56
C TYR A 176 0.38 17.72 -11.19
N MET A 177 -0.09 18.70 -10.43
CA MET A 177 -0.78 19.83 -11.05
C MET A 177 0.31 20.67 -11.72
N SER A 178 0.23 20.75 -13.04
CA SER A 178 0.99 21.71 -13.85
C SER A 178 0.57 23.13 -13.52
#